data_AF-A0A3D4Z4M3-F1
#
_entry.id   AF-A0A3D4Z4M3-F1
#
_cell.length_a   1.000
_cell.length_b   1.000
_cell.length_c   1.000
_cell.angle_alpha   90.00
_cell.angle_beta   90.00
_cell.angle_gamma   90.00
#
_symmetry.space_group_name_H-M   'P 1'
#
loop_
_entity.id
_entity.type
_entity.pdbx_description
1 polymer ?
#
loop_
_entity_poly.entity_id
_entity_poly.type
_entity_poly.pdbx_seq_one_letter_code
_entity_poly.pdbx_strand_id
1 'polypeptide(L)'
;MKLDFFRESGRLGGRKRAKNLTPKKRSEIAARAADARWKTRRKTLPLMPSVRLDVPCLVDPVYLEEVLVNGSLHDWGFIYEEIADRPFGKTASALESVLSATRYYGVTPLWKGLLSSVRGSVSHEKEK
;
A
#
# COMPACT_ATOMS: atom_id res chain seq x y z
N MET A 1 20.10 -24.31 23.81
CA MET A 1 21.31 -24.35 22.97
C MET A 1 21.06 -24.75 21.50
N LYS A 2 20.24 -25.76 21.15
CA LYS A 2 19.98 -26.11 19.73
C LYS A 2 19.09 -25.12 18.97
N LEU A 3 18.11 -24.48 19.63
CA LEU A 3 17.13 -23.61 18.97
C LEU A 3 17.75 -22.33 18.40
N ASP A 4 18.68 -21.72 19.13
CA ASP A 4 19.32 -20.46 18.74
C ASP A 4 20.23 -20.66 17.52
N PHE A 5 20.93 -21.79 17.45
CA PHE A 5 21.72 -22.17 16.28
C PHE A 5 20.89 -22.33 15.00
N PHE A 6 19.70 -22.94 15.10
CA PHE A 6 18.79 -23.06 13.94
C PHE A 6 18.21 -21.70 13.53
N ARG A 7 17.89 -20.82 14.49
CA ARG A 7 17.46 -19.44 14.21
C ARG A 7 18.55 -18.65 13.51
N GLU A 8 19.79 -18.75 13.98
CA GLU A 8 20.96 -18.08 13.41
C GLU A 8 21.21 -18.54 11.96
N SER A 9 21.21 -19.86 11.75
CA SER A 9 21.39 -20.48 10.43
C SER A 9 20.26 -20.12 9.46
N GLY A 10 19.01 -20.13 9.95
CA GLY A 10 17.84 -19.68 9.19
C GLY A 10 17.93 -18.20 8.79
N ARG A 11 18.40 -17.34 9.70
CA ARG A 11 18.61 -15.91 9.47
C ARG A 11 19.68 -15.66 8.41
N LEU A 12 20.81 -16.35 8.50
CA LEU A 12 21.91 -16.24 7.53
C LEU A 12 21.47 -16.71 6.13
N GLY A 13 20.81 -17.87 6.05
CA GLY A 13 20.26 -18.38 4.79
C GLY A 13 19.18 -17.46 4.20
N GLY A 14 18.32 -16.90 5.04
CA GLY A 14 17.31 -15.93 4.64
C GLY A 14 17.92 -14.65 4.06
N ARG A 15 18.93 -14.08 4.74
CA ARG A 15 19.66 -12.89 4.27
C ARG A 15 20.38 -13.15 2.94
N LYS A 16 21.00 -14.32 2.76
CA LYS A 16 21.67 -14.69 1.51
C LYS A 16 20.66 -14.80 0.34
N ARG A 17 19.50 -15.40 0.57
CA ARG A 17 18.41 -15.43 -0.42
C ARG A 17 17.87 -14.03 -0.73
N ALA A 18 17.70 -13.18 0.29
CA ALA A 18 17.18 -11.82 0.12
C ALA A 18 18.10 -10.93 -0.73
N LYS A 19 19.43 -11.06 -0.59
CA LYS A 19 20.42 -10.34 -1.42
C LYS A 19 20.26 -10.62 -2.91
N ASN A 20 19.87 -11.84 -3.27
CA ASN A 20 19.72 -12.28 -4.67
C ASN A 20 18.31 -12.04 -5.23
N LEU A 21 17.37 -11.49 -4.46
CA LEU A 21 16.03 -11.20 -4.95
C LEU A 21 16.04 -9.96 -5.83
N THR A 22 15.49 -10.10 -7.04
CA THR A 22 15.17 -8.97 -7.90
C THR A 22 14.10 -8.07 -7.27
N PRO A 23 14.05 -6.77 -7.63
CA PRO A 23 13.02 -5.86 -7.14
C PRO A 23 11.60 -6.40 -7.32
N LYS A 24 11.30 -6.98 -8.49
CA LYS A 24 10.01 -7.64 -8.79
C LYS A 24 9.69 -8.75 -7.79
N LYS A 25 10.65 -9.64 -7.50
CA LYS A 25 10.43 -10.75 -6.56
C LYS A 25 10.29 -10.28 -5.12
N ARG A 26 10.96 -9.19 -4.73
CA ARG A 26 10.75 -8.54 -3.44
C ARG A 26 9.33 -8.01 -3.31
N SER A 27 8.81 -7.37 -4.36
CA SER A 27 7.41 -6.88 -4.37
C SER A 27 6.40 -8.01 -4.32
N GLU A 28 6.63 -9.14 -5.00
CA GLU A 28 5.76 -10.33 -4.90
C GLU A 28 5.75 -10.95 -3.50
N ILE A 29 6.92 -11.08 -2.86
CA ILE A 29 7.04 -11.61 -1.49
C ILE A 29 6.34 -10.68 -0.50
N ALA A 30 6.55 -9.37 -0.67
CA ALA A 30 5.85 -8.35 0.09
C ALA A 30 4.33 -8.53 -0.10
N ALA A 31 3.80 -8.51 -1.32
CA ALA A 31 2.36 -8.67 -1.57
C ALA A 31 1.77 -9.90 -0.87
N ARG A 32 2.47 -11.05 -0.91
CA ARG A 32 2.05 -12.27 -0.20
C ARG A 32 2.07 -12.13 1.32
N ALA A 33 3.07 -11.44 1.88
CA ALA A 33 3.18 -11.22 3.31
C ALA A 33 2.05 -10.31 3.83
N ALA A 34 1.73 -9.23 3.12
CA ALA A 34 0.58 -8.39 3.44
C ALA A 34 -0.72 -9.19 3.34
N ASP A 35 -0.94 -9.89 2.23
CA ASP A 35 -2.14 -10.72 2.08
C ASP A 35 -2.29 -11.71 3.24
N ALA A 36 -1.21 -12.36 3.69
CA ALA A 36 -1.21 -13.24 4.87
C ALA A 36 -1.57 -12.51 6.18
N ARG A 37 -1.02 -11.32 6.43
CA ARG A 37 -1.39 -10.48 7.59
C ARG A 37 -2.88 -10.14 7.57
N TRP A 38 -3.39 -9.76 6.41
CA TRP A 38 -4.79 -9.40 6.23
C TRP A 38 -5.71 -10.61 6.25
N LYS A 39 -5.26 -11.80 5.77
CA LYS A 39 -5.99 -13.07 5.88
C LYS A 39 -6.40 -13.37 7.31
N THR A 40 -5.54 -13.11 8.28
CA THR A 40 -5.85 -13.35 9.69
C THR A 40 -6.86 -12.34 10.24
N ARG A 41 -6.92 -11.12 9.69
CA ARG A 41 -7.96 -10.11 9.96
C ARG A 41 -9.27 -10.33 9.18
N ARG A 42 -9.33 -11.27 8.21
CA ARG A 42 -10.49 -11.52 7.32
C ARG A 42 -11.76 -12.05 7.99
N LYS A 43 -11.76 -12.37 9.29
CA LYS A 43 -13.00 -12.83 9.95
C LYS A 43 -14.06 -11.72 10.04
N THR A 44 -13.72 -10.46 9.76
CA THR A 44 -14.64 -9.31 9.94
C THR A 44 -14.67 -8.26 8.83
N LEU A 45 -13.78 -8.28 7.82
CA LEU A 45 -13.71 -7.21 6.81
C LEU A 45 -13.40 -7.73 5.38
N PRO A 46 -13.83 -7.00 4.32
CA PRO A 46 -13.60 -7.38 2.92
C PRO A 46 -12.12 -7.42 2.53
N LEU A 47 -11.80 -8.22 1.50
CA LEU A 47 -10.46 -8.44 0.97
C LEU A 47 -9.82 -7.11 0.55
N MET A 48 -8.74 -6.70 1.22
CA MET A 48 -8.01 -5.48 0.83
C MET A 48 -7.01 -5.81 -0.28
N PRO A 49 -6.95 -5.02 -1.37
CA PRO A 49 -5.92 -5.20 -2.38
C PRO A 49 -4.57 -4.78 -1.80
N SER A 50 -3.56 -5.66 -1.87
CA SER A 50 -2.20 -5.34 -1.39
C SER A 50 -1.43 -4.59 -2.45
N VAL A 51 -1.49 -3.26 -2.40
CA VAL A 51 -0.79 -2.41 -3.37
C VAL A 51 0.44 -1.78 -2.73
N ARG A 52 1.62 -2.27 -3.14
CA ARG A 52 2.90 -1.75 -2.66
C ARG A 52 3.19 -0.40 -3.30
N LEU A 53 3.58 0.57 -2.47
CA LEU A 53 4.17 1.82 -2.94
C LEU A 53 5.66 1.59 -3.21
N ASP A 54 6.08 1.77 -4.46
CA ASP A 54 7.50 1.75 -4.84
C ASP A 54 8.13 3.13 -4.58
N VAL A 55 8.02 3.61 -3.34
CA VAL A 55 8.46 4.94 -2.93
C VAL A 55 9.80 4.84 -2.19
N PRO A 56 10.87 5.54 -2.62
CA PRO A 56 12.20 5.43 -2.03
C PRO A 56 12.32 5.87 -0.57
N CYS A 57 11.46 6.77 -0.09
CA CYS A 57 11.54 7.32 1.26
C CYS A 57 10.89 6.43 2.33
N LEU A 58 10.15 5.39 1.94
CA LEU A 58 9.51 4.46 2.87
C LEU A 58 10.47 3.29 3.14
N VAL A 59 11.02 3.24 4.35
CA VAL A 59 12.10 2.31 4.76
C VAL A 59 11.63 0.84 4.81
N ASP A 60 10.32 0.61 4.80
CA ASP A 60 9.67 -0.71 4.78
C ASP A 60 8.73 -0.85 3.57
N PRO A 61 8.33 -2.07 3.16
CA PRO A 61 7.26 -2.25 2.18
C PRO A 61 5.97 -1.69 2.78
N VAL A 62 5.72 -0.40 2.51
CA VAL A 62 4.55 0.31 2.94
C VAL A 62 3.48 0.13 1.87
N TYR A 63 2.38 -0.48 2.27
CA TYR A 63 1.24 -0.69 1.41
C TYR A 63 0.32 0.51 1.53
N LEU A 64 -0.29 0.89 0.42
CA LEU A 64 -1.13 2.07 0.39
C LEU A 64 -2.27 1.99 1.41
N GLU A 65 -2.88 0.83 1.59
CA GLU A 65 -3.89 0.59 2.61
C GLU A 65 -3.36 0.78 4.05
N GLU A 66 -2.10 0.46 4.33
CA GLU A 66 -1.50 0.64 5.65
C GLU A 66 -1.30 2.14 5.94
N VAL A 67 -0.90 2.92 4.93
CA VAL A 67 -0.78 4.38 5.07
C VAL A 67 -2.14 5.03 5.23
N LEU A 68 -3.14 4.62 4.46
CA LEU A 68 -4.48 5.19 4.56
C LEU A 68 -5.13 4.95 5.92
N VAL A 69 -4.82 3.84 6.60
CA VAL A 69 -5.42 3.51 7.90
C VAL A 69 -4.58 3.99 9.08
N ASN A 70 -3.27 3.78 9.04
CA ASN A 70 -2.38 3.99 10.18
C ASN A 70 -1.26 5.00 9.90
N GLY A 71 -1.21 5.56 8.67
CA GLY A 71 -0.20 6.53 8.29
C GLY A 71 -0.33 7.84 9.05
N SER A 72 0.80 8.51 9.21
CA SER A 72 0.86 9.87 9.75
C SER A 72 0.42 10.91 8.70
N LEU A 73 0.17 12.14 9.15
CA LEU A 73 -0.10 13.26 8.24
C LEU A 73 1.05 13.50 7.24
N HIS A 74 2.29 13.21 7.64
CA HIS A 74 3.45 13.29 6.76
C HIS A 74 3.37 12.24 5.63
N ASP A 75 2.99 11.00 5.95
CA ASP A 75 2.83 9.94 4.94
C ASP A 75 1.68 10.25 3.97
N TRP A 76 0.61 10.85 4.48
CA TRP A 76 -0.50 11.34 3.65
C TRP A 76 -0.07 12.49 2.75
N GLY A 77 0.72 13.44 3.27
CA GLY A 77 1.30 14.54 2.50
C GLY A 77 2.13 14.02 1.32
N PHE A 78 2.96 13.01 1.57
CA PHE A 78 3.76 12.39 0.51
C PHE A 78 2.90 11.73 -0.58
N ILE A 79 1.87 10.96 -0.20
CA ILE A 79 0.95 10.36 -1.18
C ILE A 79 0.25 11.45 -2.00
N TYR A 80 -0.17 12.53 -1.34
CA TYR A 80 -0.79 13.67 -2.00
C TYR A 80 0.16 14.32 -3.01
N GLU A 81 1.41 14.61 -2.64
CA GLU A 81 2.42 15.18 -3.54
C GLU A 81 2.67 14.29 -4.76
N GLU A 82 2.86 12.98 -4.57
CA GLU A 82 3.09 12.05 -5.69
C GLU A 82 1.88 11.99 -6.63
N ILE A 83 0.66 12.12 -6.11
CA ILE A 83 -0.57 12.16 -6.92
C ILE A 83 -0.75 13.52 -7.59
N ALA A 84 -0.42 14.61 -6.91
CA ALA A 84 -0.48 15.97 -7.45
C ALA A 84 0.47 16.11 -8.64
N ASP A 85 1.68 15.58 -8.52
CA ASP A 85 2.68 15.59 -9.58
C ASP A 85 2.31 14.61 -10.72
N ARG A 86 1.69 13.47 -10.38
CA ARG A 86 1.35 12.40 -11.34
C ARG A 86 -0.08 11.91 -11.14
N PRO A 87 -1.10 12.69 -11.55
CA PRO A 87 -2.51 12.35 -11.33
C PRO A 87 -2.93 11.03 -11.96
N PHE A 88 -2.30 10.63 -13.06
CA PHE A 88 -2.54 9.36 -13.75
C PHE A 88 -1.38 8.36 -13.56
N GLY A 89 -0.52 8.60 -12.57
CA GLY A 89 0.62 7.76 -12.25
C GLY A 89 0.25 6.44 -11.58
N LYS A 90 1.24 5.57 -11.42
CA LYS A 90 1.07 4.24 -10.79
C LYS A 90 0.46 4.33 -9.38
N THR A 91 0.91 5.30 -8.58
CA THR A 91 0.41 5.57 -7.21
C THR A 91 -1.06 6.00 -7.21
N ALA A 92 -1.46 6.84 -8.16
CA ALA A 92 -2.85 7.29 -8.27
C ALA A 92 -3.79 6.14 -8.72
N SER A 93 -3.37 5.32 -9.68
CA SER A 93 -4.14 4.12 -10.11
C SER A 93 -4.20 3.05 -9.01
N ALA A 94 -3.12 2.89 -8.25
CA ALA A 94 -3.08 2.08 -7.05
C ALA A 94 -4.10 2.54 -6.02
N LEU A 95 -4.13 3.86 -5.75
CA LEU A 95 -5.07 4.47 -4.82
C LEU A 95 -6.52 4.25 -5.24
N GLU A 96 -6.84 4.50 -6.51
CA GLU A 96 -8.17 4.25 -7.05
C GLU A 96 -8.61 2.79 -6.90
N SER A 97 -7.70 1.84 -7.12
CA SER A 97 -7.96 0.42 -6.93
C SER A 97 -8.25 0.09 -5.46
N VAL A 98 -7.51 0.69 -4.51
CA VAL A 98 -7.75 0.52 -3.07
C VAL A 98 -9.10 1.14 -2.67
N LEU A 99 -9.39 2.37 -3.10
CA LEU A 99 -10.61 3.11 -2.75
C LEU A 99 -11.89 2.55 -3.38
N SER A 100 -11.78 1.78 -4.48
CA SER A 100 -12.91 1.05 -5.08
C SER A 100 -13.19 -0.26 -4.36
N ALA A 101 -12.16 -0.95 -3.88
CA ALA A 101 -12.30 -2.21 -3.15
C ALA A 101 -12.58 -2.05 -1.65
N THR A 102 -12.27 -0.90 -1.06
CA THR A 102 -12.28 -0.71 0.39
C THR A 102 -13.02 0.57 0.80
N ARG A 103 -13.69 0.51 1.96
CA ARG A 103 -14.44 1.65 2.51
C ARG A 103 -13.99 1.93 3.93
N TYR A 104 -13.10 2.89 4.06
CA TYR A 104 -12.71 3.51 5.31
C TYR A 104 -13.58 4.73 5.56
N TYR A 105 -14.26 4.76 6.70
CA TYR A 105 -15.07 5.92 7.08
C TYR A 105 -14.19 7.18 7.12
N GLY A 106 -14.64 8.28 6.51
CA GLY A 106 -13.89 9.54 6.38
C GLY A 106 -12.75 9.51 5.36
N VAL A 107 -11.88 8.49 5.40
CA VAL A 107 -10.67 8.42 4.56
C VAL A 107 -11.01 8.14 3.09
N THR A 108 -11.86 7.16 2.80
CA THR A 108 -12.22 6.83 1.40
C THR A 108 -12.85 8.00 0.64
N PRO A 109 -13.89 8.70 1.16
CA PRO A 109 -14.47 9.83 0.44
C PRO A 109 -13.50 11.00 0.28
N LEU A 110 -12.65 11.28 1.27
CA LEU A 110 -11.61 12.31 1.18
C LEU A 110 -10.67 12.05 -0.01
N TRP A 111 -10.09 10.85 -0.08
CA TRP A 111 -9.12 10.53 -1.13
C TRP A 111 -9.75 10.37 -2.51
N LYS A 112 -11.02 9.95 -2.60
CA LYS A 112 -11.78 10.01 -3.87
C LYS A 112 -11.95 11.45 -4.33
N GLY A 113 -12.34 12.35 -3.44
CA GLY A 113 -12.47 13.77 -3.74
C GLY A 113 -11.15 14.39 -4.18
N LEU A 114 -10.05 14.10 -3.49
CA LEU A 114 -8.71 14.56 -3.86
C LEU A 114 -8.29 14.04 -5.24
N LEU A 115 -8.39 12.74 -5.51
CA LEU A 115 -8.10 12.19 -6.83
C LEU A 115 -8.93 12.86 -7.93
N SER A 116 -10.23 13.05 -7.67
CA SER A 116 -11.12 13.70 -8.61
C SER A 116 -10.73 15.16 -8.86
N SER A 117 -10.32 15.89 -7.83
CA SER A 117 -9.87 17.28 -7.93
C SER A 117 -8.58 17.40 -8.74
N VAL A 118 -7.58 16.58 -8.44
CA VAL A 118 -6.26 16.65 -9.12
C VAL A 118 -6.34 16.18 -10.57
N ARG A 119 -7.21 15.20 -10.88
CA ARG A 119 -7.41 14.72 -12.26
C ARG A 119 -8.32 15.61 -13.11
N GLY A 120 -8.88 16.68 -12.53
CA GLY A 120 -9.77 17.58 -13.24
C GLY A 120 -11.12 16.94 -13.60
N SER A 121 -11.70 16.16 -12.69
CA SER A 121 -13.08 15.65 -12.90
C SER A 121 -14.03 16.84 -12.84
N VAL A 122 -14.50 17.23 -14.02
CA VAL A 122 -15.71 17.99 -14.28
C VAL A 122 -16.77 17.49 -13.30
N SER A 123 -17.13 18.32 -12.34
CA SER A 123 -18.34 18.06 -11.56
C SER A 123 -19.47 18.05 -12.58
N HIS A 124 -20.01 16.87 -12.91
CA HIS A 124 -21.37 16.81 -13.41
C HIS A 124 -22.24 17.24 -12.24
N GLU A 125 -22.42 18.56 -12.10
CA GLU A 125 -23.59 19.12 -11.46
C GLU A 125 -24.79 18.42 -12.10
N LYS A 126 -25.45 17.59 -11.30
CA LYS A 126 -26.76 17.06 -11.66
C LYS A 126 -27.69 18.25 -11.69
N GLU A 127 -27.89 18.78 -12.89
CA GLU A 127 -29.05 19.60 -13.22
C GLU A 127 -30.30 18.72 -13.01
N LYS A 128 -31.01 18.97 -11.91
CA LYS A 128 -32.46 18.71 -11.77
C LYS A 128 -33.03 19.42 -10.55
#